data_AF-A0A941IVR8-F1
#
_entry.id   AF-A0A941IVR8-F1
#
_cell.length_a   1.000
_cell.length_b   1.000
_cell.length_c   1.000
_cell.angle_alpha   90.00
_cell.angle_beta   90.00
_cell.angle_gamma   90.00
#
_symmetry.space_group_name_H-M   'P 1'
#
loop_
_entity.id
_entity.type
_entity.pdbx_description
1 polymer ?
#
loop_
_entity_poly.entity_id
_entity_poly.type
_entity_poly.pdbx_seq_one_letter_code
_entity_poly.pdbx_strand_id
1 'polypeptide(L)'
;SGIMAVPAALLAGWLARLTNDNAQGEYYLTDIVAMAVADGVPVVAHRITDALQVAGVNSPLQLAELERAHQLGQARALMEQGVRLADPARFDLRDDARTGARGELACGQDVEIDVNCIFAGRVELGEGVRIGAHCSIANARIAAGAVVHPYT
;
A
#
# COMPACT_ATOMS: atom_id res chain seq x y z
N SER A 1 -5.96 15.38 2.38
CA SER A 1 -6.24 14.13 1.66
C SER A 1 -7.01 14.34 0.38
N GLY A 2 -7.91 15.35 0.28
CA GLY A 2 -8.78 15.50 -0.91
C GLY A 2 -9.95 14.50 -0.94
N ILE A 3 -10.03 13.62 0.05
CA ILE A 3 -11.10 12.64 0.22
C ILE A 3 -12.24 13.30 0.99
N MET A 4 -13.46 13.18 0.49
CA MET A 4 -14.67 13.71 1.12
C MET A 4 -15.80 12.68 1.04
N ALA A 5 -16.60 12.59 2.10
CA ALA A 5 -17.88 11.89 2.10
C ALA A 5 -18.98 12.94 2.14
N VAL A 6 -19.88 12.92 1.15
CA VAL A 6 -20.83 14.00 0.90
C VAL A 6 -22.23 13.42 0.66
N PRO A 7 -23.31 14.04 1.17
CA PRO A 7 -24.67 13.63 0.84
C PRO A 7 -24.93 13.75 -0.67
N ALA A 8 -25.19 12.61 -1.32
CA ALA A 8 -25.36 12.56 -2.77
C ALA A 8 -26.46 13.48 -3.30
N ALA A 9 -27.55 13.64 -2.55
CA ALA A 9 -28.68 14.49 -2.92
C ALA A 9 -28.33 15.99 -3.02
N LEU A 10 -27.34 16.45 -2.23
CA LEU A 10 -26.93 17.86 -2.21
C LEU A 10 -25.77 18.13 -3.18
N LEU A 11 -24.94 17.11 -3.43
CA LEU A 11 -23.74 17.24 -4.24
C LEU A 11 -24.02 17.81 -5.64
N ALA A 12 -25.07 17.35 -6.33
CA ALA A 12 -25.39 17.82 -7.67
C ALA A 12 -25.66 19.34 -7.72
N GLY A 13 -26.33 19.88 -6.69
CA GLY A 13 -26.61 21.30 -6.58
C GLY A 13 -25.35 22.14 -6.35
N TRP A 14 -24.42 21.64 -5.54
CA TRP A 14 -23.14 22.32 -5.31
C TRP A 14 -22.23 22.26 -6.54
N LEU A 15 -22.14 21.11 -7.21
CA LEU A 15 -21.36 20.98 -8.44
C LEU A 15 -21.85 21.94 -9.54
N ALA A 16 -23.16 22.12 -9.69
CA ALA A 16 -23.73 23.06 -10.65
C ALA A 16 -23.43 24.54 -10.36
N ARG A 17 -23.05 24.87 -9.12
CA ARG A 17 -22.72 26.23 -8.66
C ARG A 17 -21.22 26.51 -8.70
N LEU A 18 -20.38 25.52 -9.01
CA LEU A 18 -18.95 25.73 -9.11
C LEU A 18 -18.64 26.73 -10.22
N THR A 19 -17.66 27.60 -9.97
CA THR A 19 -17.14 28.56 -10.94
C THR A 19 -15.66 28.29 -11.15
N ASN A 20 -15.15 28.63 -12.31
CA ASN A 20 -13.71 28.53 -12.60
C ASN A 20 -13.00 29.90 -12.55
N ASP A 21 -13.56 30.85 -11.79
CA ASP A 21 -13.00 32.18 -11.56
C ASP A 21 -11.84 32.13 -10.56
N ASN A 22 -10.74 31.52 -11.00
CA ASN A 22 -9.48 31.47 -10.28
C ASN A 22 -8.32 31.55 -11.29
N ALA A 23 -7.11 31.73 -10.76
CA ALA A 23 -5.91 31.92 -11.57
C ALA A 23 -5.58 30.75 -12.53
N GLN A 24 -6.12 29.55 -12.28
CA GLN A 24 -5.90 28.35 -13.10
C GLN A 24 -7.05 28.10 -14.09
N GLY A 25 -8.20 28.77 -13.92
CA GLY A 25 -9.36 28.56 -14.77
C GLY A 25 -10.04 27.21 -14.57
N GLU A 26 -9.87 26.58 -13.41
CA GLU A 26 -10.35 25.22 -13.10
C GLU A 26 -11.53 25.21 -12.11
N TYR A 27 -12.35 24.16 -12.13
CA TYR A 27 -13.38 23.95 -11.11
C TYR A 27 -12.82 23.18 -9.92
N TYR A 28 -12.73 23.81 -8.75
CA TYR A 28 -12.22 23.13 -7.55
C TYR A 28 -13.32 22.44 -6.78
N LEU A 29 -13.22 21.10 -6.69
CA LEU A 29 -14.14 20.30 -5.88
C LEU A 29 -14.16 20.74 -4.41
N THR A 30 -13.08 21.31 -3.90
CA THR A 30 -12.98 21.81 -2.51
C THR A 30 -13.96 22.94 -2.20
N ASP A 31 -14.45 23.67 -3.21
CA ASP A 31 -15.33 24.82 -3.00
C ASP A 31 -16.73 24.40 -2.52
N ILE A 32 -17.12 23.14 -2.73
CA ILE A 32 -18.37 22.60 -2.19
C ILE A 32 -18.41 22.64 -0.66
N VAL A 33 -17.25 22.68 0.01
CA VAL A 33 -17.16 22.79 1.46
C VAL A 33 -17.72 24.14 1.93
N ALA A 34 -17.36 25.22 1.24
CA ALA A 34 -17.90 26.55 1.54
C ALA A 34 -19.40 26.62 1.27
N MET A 35 -19.88 25.97 0.20
CA MET A 35 -21.31 25.90 -0.12
C MET A 35 -22.10 25.08 0.92
N ALA A 36 -21.55 23.97 1.41
CA ALA A 36 -22.16 23.17 2.46
C ALA A 36 -22.33 23.99 3.75
N VAL A 37 -21.31 24.76 4.14
CA VAL A 37 -21.39 25.67 5.29
C VAL A 37 -22.47 26.75 5.06
N ALA A 38 -22.51 27.36 3.87
CA ALA A 38 -23.51 28.38 3.53
C ALA A 38 -24.95 27.84 3.54
N ASP A 39 -25.13 26.59 3.13
CA ASP A 39 -26.43 25.90 3.12
C ASP A 39 -26.78 25.28 4.49
N GLY A 40 -25.99 25.54 5.53
CA GLY A 40 -26.26 25.09 6.91
C GLY A 40 -25.97 23.61 7.16
N VAL A 41 -25.25 22.94 6.26
CA VAL A 41 -24.87 21.53 6.39
C VAL A 41 -23.61 21.41 7.26
N PRO A 42 -23.60 20.55 8.31
CA PRO A 42 -22.43 20.34 9.13
C PRO A 42 -21.23 19.81 8.32
N VAL A 43 -20.07 20.43 8.48
CA VAL A 43 -18.79 19.99 7.92
C VAL A 43 -17.90 19.51 9.06
N VAL A 44 -17.48 18.24 9.01
CA VAL A 44 -16.63 17.62 10.04
C VAL A 44 -15.33 17.14 9.41
N ALA A 45 -14.21 17.53 9.99
CA ALA A 45 -12.90 17.03 9.59
C ALA A 45 -12.57 15.73 10.34
N HIS A 46 -12.25 14.66 9.60
CA HIS A 46 -11.69 13.44 10.16
C HIS A 46 -10.17 13.46 10.01
N ARG A 47 -9.44 13.45 11.14
CA ARG A 47 -7.98 13.47 11.14
C ARG A 47 -7.43 12.05 11.05
N ILE A 48 -6.65 11.82 10.02
CA ILE A 48 -5.93 10.55 9.79
C ILE A 48 -4.56 10.65 10.46
N THR A 49 -4.20 9.64 11.25
CA THR A 49 -2.93 9.62 12.00
C THR A 49 -1.79 8.99 11.22
N ASP A 50 -2.11 8.10 10.29
CA ASP A 50 -1.13 7.50 9.37
C ASP A 50 -1.11 8.29 8.06
N ALA A 51 -0.08 9.12 7.90
CA ALA A 51 0.07 9.96 6.72
C ALA A 51 0.19 9.15 5.42
N LEU A 52 0.67 7.90 5.49
CA LEU A 52 0.82 7.04 4.31
C LEU A 52 -0.51 6.70 3.65
N GLN A 53 -1.59 6.60 4.44
CA GLN A 53 -2.92 6.26 3.92
C GLN A 53 -3.52 7.35 3.01
N VAL A 54 -3.01 8.57 3.08
CA VAL A 54 -3.51 9.72 2.31
C VAL A 54 -2.41 10.50 1.60
N ALA A 55 -1.22 9.92 1.52
CA ALA A 55 -0.13 10.50 0.78
C ALA A 55 -0.46 10.47 -0.72
N GLY A 56 -0.37 11.63 -1.37
CA GLY A 56 -0.45 11.74 -2.82
C GLY A 56 0.89 11.41 -3.46
N VAL A 57 0.85 10.98 -4.72
CA VAL A 57 2.04 10.76 -5.54
C VAL A 57 2.01 11.70 -6.73
N ASN A 58 2.90 12.68 -6.72
CA ASN A 58 3.08 13.66 -7.79
C ASN A 58 4.47 13.58 -8.42
N SER A 59 5.36 12.72 -7.89
CA SER A 59 6.71 12.54 -8.43
C SER A 59 7.20 11.10 -8.25
N PRO A 60 8.20 10.66 -9.06
CA PRO A 60 8.83 9.35 -8.87
C PRO A 60 9.46 9.17 -7.50
N LEU A 61 9.96 10.25 -6.87
CA LEU A 61 10.51 10.21 -5.52
C LEU A 61 9.42 9.82 -4.50
N GLN A 62 8.26 10.48 -4.56
CA GLN A 62 7.14 10.18 -3.67
C GLN A 62 6.61 8.76 -3.88
N LEU A 63 6.62 8.26 -5.13
CA LEU A 63 6.26 6.88 -5.42
C LEU A 63 7.21 5.89 -4.73
N ALA A 64 8.52 6.13 -4.82
CA ALA A 64 9.52 5.29 -4.18
C ALA A 64 9.39 5.30 -2.65
N GLU A 65 9.13 6.47 -2.05
CA GLU A 65 8.91 6.60 -0.60
C GLU A 65 7.69 5.78 -0.14
N LEU A 66 6.57 5.85 -0.86
CA LEU A 66 5.38 5.05 -0.54
C LEU A 66 5.59 3.56 -0.74
N GLU A 67 6.27 3.17 -1.81
CA GLU A 67 6.59 1.78 -2.09
C GLU A 67 7.47 1.19 -0.97
N ARG A 68 8.47 1.92 -0.48
CA ARG A 68 9.30 1.44 0.64
C ARG A 68 8.52 1.35 1.95
N ALA A 69 7.61 2.28 2.20
CA ALA A 69 6.73 2.20 3.36
C ALA A 69 5.77 1.01 3.28
N HIS A 70 5.25 0.70 2.08
CA HIS A 70 4.39 -0.44 1.83
C HIS A 70 5.12 -1.78 2.07
N GLN A 71 6.32 -1.95 1.49
CA GLN A 71 7.14 -3.14 1.70
C GLN A 71 7.49 -3.35 3.17
N LEU A 72 7.82 -2.28 3.89
CA LEU A 72 8.09 -2.37 5.33
C LEU A 72 6.84 -2.78 6.12
N GLY A 73 5.65 -2.34 5.71
CA GLY A 73 4.39 -2.79 6.27
C GLY A 73 4.14 -4.28 6.04
N GLN A 74 4.38 -4.78 4.82
CA GLN A 74 4.28 -6.21 4.50
C GLN A 74 5.28 -7.05 5.31
N ALA A 75 6.53 -6.60 5.39
CA ALA A 75 7.57 -7.24 6.19
C ALA A 75 7.18 -7.34 7.68
N ARG A 76 6.65 -6.25 8.27
CA ARG A 76 6.17 -6.24 9.66
C ARG A 76 5.02 -7.22 9.88
N ALA A 77 4.05 -7.26 8.96
CA ALA A 77 2.92 -8.19 9.06
C ALA A 77 3.38 -9.66 9.03
N LEU A 78 4.38 -9.99 8.21
CA LEU A 78 4.99 -11.33 8.20
C LEU A 78 5.74 -11.64 9.51
N MET A 79 6.48 -10.66 10.04
CA MET A 79 7.19 -10.82 11.31
C MET A 79 6.23 -11.01 12.49
N GLU A 80 5.08 -10.30 12.50
CA GLU A 80 4.01 -10.49 13.48
C GLU A 80 3.39 -11.89 13.42
N GLN A 81 3.47 -12.56 12.27
CA GLN A 81 3.05 -13.95 12.07
C GLN A 81 4.14 -14.98 12.46
N GLY A 82 5.32 -14.52 12.91
CA GLY A 82 6.41 -15.38 13.36
C GLY A 82 7.53 -15.63 12.34
N VAL A 83 7.50 -14.95 11.19
CA VAL A 83 8.59 -15.03 10.19
C VAL A 83 9.81 -14.25 10.69
N ARG A 84 10.99 -14.87 10.60
CA ARG A 84 12.26 -14.22 10.91
C ARG A 84 12.88 -13.64 9.63
N LEU A 85 12.69 -12.34 9.42
CA LEU A 85 13.41 -11.60 8.38
C LEU A 85 14.76 -11.13 8.93
N ALA A 86 15.85 -11.42 8.21
CA ALA A 86 17.19 -10.97 8.60
C ALA A 86 17.32 -9.44 8.56
N ASP A 87 16.66 -8.81 7.58
CA ASP A 87 16.56 -7.35 7.48
C ASP A 87 15.25 -6.96 6.76
N PRO A 88 14.23 -6.44 7.47
CA PRO A 88 12.94 -6.10 6.87
C PRO A 88 13.01 -4.95 5.86
N ALA A 89 14.09 -4.16 5.84
CA ALA A 89 14.31 -3.13 4.83
C ALA A 89 14.89 -3.67 3.51
N ARG A 90 15.36 -4.93 3.50
CA ARG A 90 15.93 -5.62 2.34
C ARG A 90 15.12 -6.88 2.00
N PHE A 91 13.82 -6.69 1.86
CA PHE A 91 12.84 -7.70 1.48
C PHE A 91 11.84 -7.05 0.54
N ASP A 92 11.41 -7.76 -0.51
CA ASP A 92 10.32 -7.30 -1.38
C ASP A 92 9.29 -8.42 -1.60
N LEU A 93 8.02 -8.14 -1.32
CA LEU A 93 6.85 -8.90 -1.79
C LEU A 93 6.13 -8.06 -2.85
N ARG A 94 6.27 -8.46 -4.11
CA ARG A 94 5.88 -7.65 -5.26
C ARG A 94 4.52 -8.04 -5.82
N ASP A 95 3.68 -7.03 -5.98
CA ASP A 95 2.49 -7.11 -6.82
C ASP A 95 2.88 -7.15 -8.31
N ASP A 96 2.02 -7.76 -9.13
CA ASP A 96 2.17 -7.74 -10.58
C ASP A 96 1.69 -6.40 -11.14
N ALA A 97 2.63 -5.54 -11.51
CA ALA A 97 2.36 -4.21 -12.08
C ALA A 97 1.59 -4.25 -13.40
N ARG A 98 1.58 -5.37 -14.14
CA ARG A 98 0.84 -5.49 -15.42
C ARG A 98 -0.61 -5.88 -15.22
N THR A 99 -0.88 -6.81 -14.30
CA THR A 99 -2.21 -7.38 -14.10
C THR A 99 -2.95 -6.76 -12.90
N GLY A 100 -2.22 -6.06 -12.03
CA GLY A 100 -2.74 -5.58 -10.74
C GLY A 100 -2.95 -6.70 -9.72
N ALA A 101 -2.50 -7.93 -10.00
CA ALA A 101 -2.59 -9.04 -9.07
C ALA A 101 -1.68 -8.81 -7.87
N ARG A 102 -2.19 -9.10 -6.66
CA ARG A 102 -1.42 -8.98 -5.42
C ARG A 102 -0.37 -10.08 -5.31
N GLY A 103 0.79 -9.72 -4.78
CA GLY A 103 1.77 -10.67 -4.27
C GLY A 103 1.28 -11.28 -2.97
N GLU A 104 1.34 -12.62 -2.88
CA GLU A 104 0.95 -13.38 -1.70
C GLU A 104 2.13 -14.21 -1.23
N LEU A 105 2.54 -14.00 0.02
CA LEU A 105 3.51 -14.84 0.71
C LEU A 105 2.86 -15.44 1.96
N ALA A 106 2.55 -16.73 1.88
CA ALA A 106 2.03 -17.49 3.02
C ALA A 106 3.17 -18.27 3.68
N CYS A 107 3.41 -18.02 4.96
CA CYS A 107 4.49 -18.67 5.71
C CYS A 107 3.93 -19.57 6.81
N GLY A 108 4.52 -20.75 6.97
CA GLY A 108 4.39 -21.57 8.18
C GLY A 108 5.16 -20.97 9.35
N GLN A 109 5.15 -21.67 10.48
CA GLN A 109 5.92 -21.27 11.67
C GLN A 109 7.42 -21.42 11.42
N ASP A 110 8.24 -20.65 12.15
CA ASP A 110 9.70 -20.75 12.14
C ASP A 110 10.39 -20.59 10.78
N VAL A 111 9.77 -19.88 9.85
CA VAL A 111 10.38 -19.51 8.56
C VAL A 111 11.45 -18.45 8.77
N GLU A 112 12.61 -18.63 8.12
CA GLU A 112 13.70 -17.66 8.06
C GLU A 112 13.93 -17.19 6.63
N ILE A 113 14.03 -15.88 6.43
CA ILE A 113 14.30 -15.26 5.14
C ILE A 113 15.45 -14.29 5.31
N ASP A 114 16.52 -14.55 4.57
CA ASP A 114 17.72 -13.72 4.55
C ASP A 114 17.52 -12.49 3.63
N VAL A 115 18.54 -11.66 3.52
CA VAL A 115 18.51 -10.34 2.89
C VAL A 115 18.35 -10.41 1.37
N ASN A 116 17.77 -9.35 0.80
CA ASN A 116 17.59 -9.14 -0.63
C ASN A 116 16.75 -10.21 -1.34
N CYS A 117 15.83 -10.86 -0.62
CA CYS A 117 14.90 -11.81 -1.21
C CYS A 117 13.70 -11.10 -1.85
N ILE A 118 13.28 -11.60 -3.01
CA ILE A 118 12.14 -11.10 -3.78
C ILE A 118 11.11 -12.22 -3.92
N PHE A 119 9.87 -11.93 -3.59
CA PHE A 119 8.73 -12.83 -3.75
C PHE A 119 7.70 -12.21 -4.70
N ALA A 120 7.13 -12.99 -5.61
CA ALA A 120 6.12 -12.51 -6.56
C ALA A 120 5.04 -13.57 -6.88
N GLY A 121 3.85 -13.11 -7.24
CA GLY A 121 2.69 -13.99 -7.42
C GLY A 121 2.33 -14.68 -6.10
N ARG A 122 1.99 -15.97 -6.15
CA ARG A 122 1.63 -16.73 -4.93
C ARG A 122 2.75 -17.66 -4.51
N VAL A 123 3.36 -17.40 -3.35
CA VAL A 123 4.40 -18.23 -2.75
C VAL A 123 3.96 -18.78 -1.40
N GLU A 124 4.14 -20.08 -1.20
CA GLU A 124 3.85 -20.76 0.06
C GLU A 124 5.14 -21.37 0.63
N LEU A 125 5.52 -20.99 1.86
CA LEU A 125 6.66 -21.53 2.59
C LEU A 125 6.15 -22.39 3.74
N GLY A 126 6.53 -23.67 3.78
CA GLY A 126 6.21 -24.57 4.89
C GLY A 126 6.92 -24.19 6.19
N GLU A 127 6.56 -24.87 7.28
CA GLU A 127 7.19 -24.72 8.59
C GLU A 127 8.71 -24.95 8.52
N GLY A 128 9.49 -24.11 9.20
CA GLY A 128 10.94 -24.26 9.32
C GLY A 128 11.72 -24.07 8.01
N VAL A 129 11.09 -23.51 6.97
CA VAL A 129 11.78 -23.19 5.70
C VAL A 129 12.82 -22.10 5.93
N ARG A 130 13.99 -22.25 5.30
CA ARG A 130 15.07 -21.25 5.33
C ARG A 130 15.41 -20.80 3.91
N ILE A 131 15.26 -19.51 3.64
CA ILE A 131 15.60 -18.88 2.36
C ILE A 131 16.88 -18.08 2.53
N GLY A 132 17.93 -18.47 1.80
CA GLY A 132 19.21 -17.77 1.77
C GLY A 132 19.15 -16.44 0.99
N ALA A 133 20.18 -15.62 1.15
CA ALA A 133 20.19 -14.28 0.58
C ALA A 133 20.03 -14.25 -0.95
N HIS A 134 19.47 -13.15 -1.46
CA HIS A 134 19.37 -12.87 -2.90
C HIS A 134 18.55 -13.88 -3.72
N CYS A 135 17.57 -14.55 -3.11
CA CYS A 135 16.67 -15.44 -3.84
C CYS A 135 15.50 -14.68 -4.49
N SER A 136 15.06 -15.13 -5.66
CA SER A 136 13.87 -14.60 -6.36
C SER A 136 12.88 -15.71 -6.64
N ILE A 137 11.82 -15.80 -5.83
CA ILE A 137 10.88 -16.92 -5.84
C ILE A 137 9.50 -16.43 -6.30
N ALA A 138 8.92 -17.11 -7.30
CA ALA A 138 7.61 -16.76 -7.82
C ALA A 138 6.75 -18.00 -8.08
N ASN A 139 5.45 -17.91 -7.75
CA ASN A 139 4.44 -18.94 -8.05
C ASN A 139 4.86 -20.36 -7.60
N ALA A 140 5.36 -20.48 -6.37
CA ALA A 140 6.01 -21.69 -5.89
C ALA A 140 5.50 -22.11 -4.51
N ARG A 141 5.60 -23.42 -4.24
CA ARG A 141 5.36 -24.00 -2.92
C ARG A 141 6.62 -24.71 -2.44
N ILE A 142 7.15 -24.29 -1.30
CA ILE A 142 8.35 -24.83 -0.69
C ILE A 142 7.94 -25.63 0.54
N ALA A 143 8.26 -26.92 0.54
CA ALA A 143 7.86 -27.85 1.60
C ALA A 143 8.57 -27.55 2.94
N ALA A 144 7.95 -27.99 4.04
CA ALA A 144 8.47 -27.80 5.39
C ALA A 144 9.92 -28.32 5.54
N GLY A 145 10.73 -27.60 6.30
CA GLY A 145 12.14 -27.89 6.57
C GLY A 145 13.09 -27.70 5.39
N ALA A 146 12.60 -27.28 4.22
CA ALA A 146 13.45 -27.06 3.07
C ALA A 146 14.40 -25.88 3.27
N VAL A 147 15.58 -25.99 2.65
CA VAL A 147 16.60 -24.94 2.62
C VAL A 147 16.82 -24.54 1.18
N VAL A 148 16.53 -23.28 0.86
CA VAL A 148 16.91 -22.67 -0.42
C VAL A 148 18.21 -21.91 -0.20
N HIS A 149 19.26 -22.29 -0.92
CA HIS A 149 20.56 -21.65 -0.79
C HIS A 149 20.60 -20.30 -1.52
N PRO A 150 21.53 -19.41 -1.15
CA PRO A 150 21.62 -18.08 -1.73
C PRO A 150 21.71 -18.08 -3.27
N TYR A 151 21.22 -17.00 -3.89
CA TYR A 151 21.23 -16.77 -5.35
C TYR A 151 20.41 -17.79 -6.17
N THR A 152 19.25 -18.21 -5.63
CA THR A 152 18.30 -19.08 -6.33
C THR A 152 17.15 -18.29 -6.97
#